data_AF-A0A7D4BBN9-F1
#
_entry.id   AF-A0A7D4BBN9-F1
#
_cell.length_a   1.000
_cell.length_b   1.000
_cell.length_c   1.000
_cell.angle_alpha   90.00
_cell.angle_beta   90.00
_cell.angle_gamma   90.00
#
_symmetry.space_group_name_H-M   'P 1'
#
loop_
_entity.id
_entity.type
_entity.pdbx_description
1 polymer ?
#
loop_
_entity_poly.entity_id
_entity_poly.type
_entity_poly.pdbx_seq_one_letter_code
_entity_poly.pdbx_strand_id
1 'polypeptide(L)'
;MKPRPATAHSRASQRLFRWGLVGVLVAFTAFEELHLRPQLRRHHLTRFGQVLADSLPNFIAPLLLVALYITLFQKQTRPEITRACGSAVAGLVLYEFAQRWMANRVFDVQDIVATLLGGLVAWVVLTGRVPHVDGAQQ
;
A
#
# COMPACT_ATOMS: atom_id res chain seq x y z
N MET A 1 23.05 -21.39 -13.53
CA MET A 1 22.69 -20.62 -14.74
C MET A 1 22.63 -19.14 -14.36
N LYS A 2 23.49 -18.27 -14.90
CA LYS A 2 23.56 -16.86 -14.48
C LYS A 2 22.36 -16.10 -15.10
N PRO A 3 21.55 -15.36 -14.32
CA PRO A 3 20.38 -14.67 -14.86
C PRO A 3 20.82 -13.63 -15.91
N ARG A 4 20.16 -13.65 -17.07
CA ARG A 4 20.45 -12.73 -18.17
C ARG A 4 20.08 -11.31 -17.70
N PRO A 5 20.96 -10.31 -17.83
CA PRO A 5 20.66 -8.96 -17.37
C PRO A 5 19.46 -8.41 -18.14
N ALA A 6 18.53 -7.80 -17.38
CA ALA A 6 17.38 -7.10 -17.93
C ALA A 6 17.84 -6.03 -18.94
N THR A 7 17.26 -6.06 -20.15
CA THR A 7 17.54 -5.08 -21.21
C THR A 7 17.18 -3.67 -20.73
N ALA A 8 17.83 -2.64 -21.28
CA ALA A 8 17.54 -1.26 -20.93
C ALA A 8 16.04 -0.90 -21.11
N HIS A 9 15.41 -1.49 -22.13
CA HIS A 9 13.99 -1.34 -22.41
C HIS A 9 13.09 -1.94 -21.30
N SER A 10 13.44 -3.09 -20.71
CA SER A 10 12.62 -3.68 -19.65
C SER A 10 12.70 -2.89 -18.35
N ARG A 11 13.86 -2.27 -18.06
CA ARG A 11 14.02 -1.38 -16.90
C ARG A 11 13.25 -0.07 -17.04
N ALA A 12 13.21 0.53 -18.22
CA ALA A 12 12.43 1.74 -18.49
C ALA A 12 10.92 1.49 -18.33
N SER A 13 10.43 0.39 -18.92
CA SER A 13 9.02 -0.04 -18.79
C SER A 13 8.62 -0.28 -17.32
N GLN A 14 9.47 -0.95 -16.54
CA GLN A 14 9.22 -1.15 -15.11
C GLN A 14 9.20 0.15 -14.30
N ARG A 15 10.08 1.11 -14.60
CA ARG A 15 10.08 2.42 -13.93
C ARG A 15 8.82 3.21 -14.26
N LEU A 16 8.41 3.25 -15.52
CA LEU A 16 7.17 3.90 -15.96
C LEU A 16 5.95 3.29 -15.28
N PHE A 17 5.88 1.95 -15.23
CA PHE A 17 4.80 1.25 -14.53
C PHE A 17 4.74 1.63 -13.04
N ARG A 18 5.88 1.63 -12.34
CA ARG A 18 5.95 1.96 -10.91
C ARG A 18 5.51 3.39 -10.62
N TRP A 19 6.00 4.35 -11.40
CA TRP A 19 5.58 5.75 -11.27
C TRP A 19 4.11 5.95 -11.66
N GLY A 20 3.63 5.25 -12.69
CA GLY A 20 2.21 5.22 -13.04
C GLY A 20 1.35 4.69 -11.90
N LEU A 21 1.76 3.60 -11.24
CA LEU A 21 1.07 3.05 -10.07
C LEU A 21 1.02 4.06 -8.92
N VAL A 22 2.14 4.71 -8.59
CA VAL A 22 2.17 5.77 -7.56
C VAL A 22 1.24 6.91 -7.93
N GLY A 23 1.29 7.38 -9.18
CA GLY A 23 0.41 8.45 -9.66
C GLY A 23 -1.07 8.10 -9.54
N VAL A 24 -1.46 6.87 -9.90
CA VAL A 24 -2.83 6.37 -9.75
C VAL A 24 -3.24 6.31 -8.27
N LEU A 25 -2.38 5.78 -7.40
CA LEU A 25 -2.68 5.69 -5.97
C LEU A 25 -2.83 7.08 -5.33
N VAL A 26 -1.95 8.03 -5.65
CA VAL A 26 -2.06 9.42 -5.16
C VAL A 26 -3.32 10.09 -5.69
N ALA A 27 -3.63 9.95 -6.98
CA ALA A 27 -4.84 10.52 -7.57
C ALA A 27 -6.10 9.90 -6.94
N PHE A 28 -6.08 8.59 -6.67
CA PHE A 28 -7.18 7.91 -6.01
C PHE A 28 -7.34 8.35 -4.55
N THR A 29 -6.26 8.47 -3.77
CA THR A 29 -6.31 9.02 -2.40
C THR A 29 -6.86 10.45 -2.40
N ALA A 30 -6.44 11.29 -3.35
CA ALA A 30 -6.96 12.65 -3.46
C ALA A 30 -8.45 12.68 -3.84
N PHE A 31 -8.87 11.84 -4.79
CA PHE A 31 -10.28 11.70 -5.15
C PHE A 31 -11.12 11.19 -3.97
N GLU A 32 -10.60 10.21 -3.25
CA GLU A 32 -11.25 9.62 -2.09
C GLU A 32 -11.53 10.66 -1.00
N GLU A 33 -10.49 11.40 -0.58
CA GLU A 33 -10.61 12.41 0.47
C GLU A 33 -11.45 13.63 0.04
N LEU A 34 -11.33 14.08 -1.23
CA LEU A 34 -12.02 15.28 -1.70
C LEU A 34 -13.48 15.05 -2.13
N HIS A 35 -13.80 13.86 -2.64
CA HIS A 35 -15.11 13.59 -3.25
C HIS A 35 -15.82 12.40 -2.61
N LEU A 36 -15.19 11.23 -2.60
CA LEU A 36 -15.87 9.99 -2.22
C LEU A 36 -16.28 10.01 -0.75
N ARG A 37 -15.36 10.35 0.15
CA ARG A 37 -15.58 10.33 1.60
C ARG A 37 -16.63 11.36 2.04
N PRO A 38 -16.62 12.62 1.58
CA PRO A 38 -17.71 13.56 1.84
C PRO A 38 -19.07 13.07 1.30
N GLN A 39 -19.11 12.47 0.10
CA GLN A 39 -20.35 11.93 -0.47
C GLN A 39 -20.90 10.76 0.35
N LEU A 40 -20.06 9.81 0.74
CA LEU A 40 -20.45 8.67 1.56
C LEU A 40 -21.00 9.11 2.93
N ARG A 41 -20.40 10.14 3.53
CA ARG A 41 -20.87 10.71 4.81
C ARG A 41 -22.17 11.50 4.68
N ARG A 42 -22.37 12.24 3.58
CA ARG A 42 -23.58 13.05 3.37
C ARG A 42 -24.82 12.23 3.08
N HIS A 43 -24.68 11.12 2.36
CA HIS A 43 -25.84 10.36 1.88
C HIS A 43 -26.43 9.38 2.91
N HIS A 44 -25.98 9.40 4.18
CA HIS A 44 -26.37 8.41 5.21
C HIS A 44 -26.41 7.00 4.64
N LEU A 45 -25.48 6.68 3.73
CA LEU A 45 -25.38 5.35 3.16
C LEU A 45 -25.22 4.40 4.36
N THR A 46 -25.90 3.26 4.26
CA THR A 46 -26.01 2.20 5.28
C THR A 46 -24.76 2.08 6.15
N ARG A 47 -24.88 1.57 7.39
CA ARG A 47 -23.74 1.38 8.33
C ARG A 47 -22.44 0.88 7.65
N PHE A 48 -22.58 0.04 6.61
CA PHE A 48 -21.50 -0.42 5.75
C PHE A 48 -20.77 0.68 4.94
N GLY A 49 -21.48 1.62 4.31
CA GLY A 49 -20.90 2.73 3.55
C GLY A 49 -20.09 3.70 4.41
N GLN A 50 -20.51 3.91 5.66
CA GLN A 50 -19.76 4.74 6.61
C GLN A 50 -18.47 4.04 7.06
N VAL A 51 -18.54 2.75 7.41
CA VAL A 51 -17.35 1.92 7.72
C VAL A 51 -16.36 1.94 6.56
N LEU A 52 -16.85 1.79 5.32
CA LEU A 52 -16.00 1.85 4.14
C LEU A 52 -15.34 3.24 4.02
N ALA A 53 -16.09 4.33 4.18
CA ALA A 53 -15.57 5.69 4.07
C ALA A 53 -14.51 6.03 5.13
N ASP A 54 -14.61 5.43 6.32
CA ASP A 54 -13.70 5.72 7.42
C ASP A 54 -12.43 4.86 7.37
N SER A 55 -12.54 3.60 6.92
CA SER A 55 -11.40 2.68 6.86
C SER A 55 -10.69 2.58 5.50
N LEU A 56 -11.29 3.10 4.42
CA LEU A 56 -10.67 3.11 3.09
C LEU A 56 -9.31 3.83 3.04
N PRO A 57 -9.10 4.99 3.71
CA PRO A 57 -7.78 5.61 3.79
C PRO A 57 -6.71 4.67 4.39
N ASN A 58 -7.06 3.94 5.45
CA ASN A 58 -6.17 3.01 6.12
C ASN A 58 -5.87 1.76 5.27
N PHE A 59 -6.83 1.35 4.43
CA PHE A 59 -6.57 0.34 3.41
C PHE A 59 -5.59 0.83 2.34
N ILE A 60 -5.72 2.07 1.84
CA ILE A 60 -4.86 2.60 0.76
C ILE A 60 -3.44 2.92 1.25
N ALA A 61 -3.30 3.40 2.49
CA ALA A 61 -2.04 3.84 3.08
C ALA A 61 -0.85 2.86 2.89
N PRO A 62 -0.96 1.56 3.24
CA PRO A 62 0.13 0.60 3.02
C PRO A 62 0.43 0.38 1.53
N LEU A 63 -0.58 0.39 0.64
CA LEU A 63 -0.33 0.29 -0.81
C LEU A 63 0.52 1.46 -1.30
N LEU A 64 0.14 2.68 -0.93
CA LEU A 64 0.85 3.89 -1.34
C LEU A 64 2.27 3.93 -0.76
N LEU A 65 2.42 3.65 0.54
CA LEU A 65 3.71 3.70 1.23
C LEU A 65 4.70 2.68 0.63
N VAL A 66 4.25 1.44 0.41
CA VAL A 66 5.09 0.39 -0.16
C VAL A 66 5.39 0.67 -1.64
N ALA A 67 4.41 1.11 -2.43
CA ALA A 67 4.62 1.47 -3.83
C ALA A 67 5.64 2.61 -3.96
N LEU A 68 5.53 3.64 -3.12
CA LEU A 68 6.48 4.75 -3.08
C LEU A 68 7.87 4.27 -2.68
N TYR A 69 7.99 3.48 -1.61
CA TYR A 69 9.27 2.94 -1.14
C TYR A 69 9.98 2.12 -2.22
N ILE A 70 9.29 1.18 -2.86
CA ILE A 70 9.88 0.34 -3.93
C ILE A 70 10.26 1.17 -5.15
N THR A 71 9.51 2.22 -5.46
CA THR A 71 9.77 3.12 -6.58
C THR A 71 11.03 3.95 -6.32
N LEU A 72 11.14 4.57 -5.15
CA LEU A 72 12.26 5.41 -4.76
C LEU A 72 13.57 4.61 -4.60
N PHE A 73 13.50 3.47 -3.92
CA PHE A 73 14.70 2.66 -3.61
C PHE A 73 14.96 1.55 -4.63
N GLN A 74 14.21 1.53 -5.73
CA GLN A 74 14.35 0.57 -6.84
C GLN A 74 14.42 -0.89 -6.40
N LYS A 75 13.70 -1.24 -5.33
CA LYS A 75 13.65 -2.62 -4.81
C LYS A 75 13.09 -3.57 -5.86
N GLN A 76 13.68 -4.76 -6.01
CA GLN A 76 13.31 -5.69 -7.08
C GLN A 76 13.17 -7.12 -6.64
N THR A 77 13.52 -7.47 -5.40
CA THR A 77 13.46 -8.86 -4.93
C THR A 77 12.23 -9.09 -4.05
N ARG A 78 11.66 -10.30 -4.07
CA ARG A 78 10.54 -10.66 -3.20
C ARG A 78 10.85 -10.43 -1.71
N PRO A 79 12.02 -10.81 -1.17
CA PRO A 79 12.34 -10.56 0.24
C PRO A 79 12.33 -9.07 0.60
N GLU A 80 12.82 -8.19 -0.29
CA GLU A 80 12.78 -6.75 -0.06
C GLU A 80 11.34 -6.21 -0.04
N ILE A 81 10.49 -6.68 -0.97
CA ILE A 81 9.07 -6.30 -1.02
C ILE A 81 8.33 -6.80 0.22
N THR A 82 8.53 -8.05 0.62
CA THR A 82 7.93 -8.62 1.84
C THR A 82 8.34 -7.83 3.07
N ARG A 83 9.63 -7.48 3.20
CA ARG A 83 10.11 -6.64 4.31
C ARG A 83 9.48 -5.26 4.30
N ALA A 84 9.39 -4.62 3.13
CA ALA A 84 8.76 -3.31 2.99
C ALA A 84 7.26 -3.34 3.35
N CYS A 85 6.52 -4.36 2.89
CA CYS A 85 5.13 -4.56 3.29
C CYS A 85 4.99 -4.78 4.80
N GLY A 86 5.82 -5.67 5.37
CA GLY A 86 5.79 -5.96 6.80
C GLY A 86 6.10 -4.73 7.65
N SER A 87 7.13 -3.94 7.29
CA SER A 87 7.49 -2.73 8.02
C SER A 87 6.44 -1.62 7.87
N ALA A 88 5.86 -1.47 6.67
CA ALA A 88 4.78 -0.51 6.43
C ALA A 88 3.54 -0.84 7.28
N VAL A 89 3.09 -2.10 7.24
CA VAL A 89 1.94 -2.58 8.03
C VAL A 89 2.22 -2.44 9.52
N ALA A 90 3.37 -2.92 10.01
CA ALA A 90 3.71 -2.81 11.42
C ALA A 90 3.75 -1.35 11.88
N GLY A 91 4.36 -0.45 11.09
CA GLY A 91 4.39 0.98 11.39
C GLY A 91 3.01 1.62 11.46
N LEU A 92 2.12 1.29 10.51
CA LEU A 92 0.75 1.80 10.48
C LEU A 92 -0.12 1.22 11.61
N VAL A 93 0.02 -0.07 11.94
CA VAL A 93 -0.68 -0.66 13.08
C VAL A 93 -0.20 -0.05 14.40
N LEU A 94 1.12 0.15 14.57
CA LEU A 94 1.66 0.86 15.74
C LEU A 94 1.16 2.30 15.80
N TYR A 95 1.02 2.97 14.65
CA TYR A 95 0.42 4.30 14.56
C TYR A 95 -1.03 4.28 15.05
N GLU A 96 -1.84 3.28 14.67
CA GLU A 96 -3.21 3.12 15.17
C GLU A 96 -3.25 2.96 16.70
N PHE A 97 -2.39 2.12 17.27
CA PHE A 97 -2.28 2.05 18.74
C PHE A 97 -1.88 3.39 19.35
N ALA A 98 -0.92 4.10 18.74
CA ALA A 98 -0.48 5.41 19.21
C ALA A 98 -1.63 6.45 19.22
N GLN A 99 -2.63 6.31 18.35
CA GLN A 99 -3.79 7.21 18.32
C GLN A 99 -4.56 7.26 19.64
N ARG A 100 -4.49 6.21 20.46
CA ARG A 100 -5.11 6.19 21.79
C ARG A 100 -4.59 7.27 22.74
N TRP A 101 -3.39 7.79 22.48
CA TRP A 101 -2.76 8.85 23.27
C TRP A 101 -2.73 10.21 22.53
N MET A 102 -3.30 10.30 21.33
CA MET A 102 -3.34 11.54 20.55
C MET A 102 -4.69 12.23 20.69
N ALA A 103 -4.69 13.51 21.03
CA ALA A 103 -5.92 14.30 21.06
C ALA A 103 -6.58 14.34 19.66
N ASN A 104 -7.90 14.21 19.61
CA ASN A 104 -8.71 14.23 18.38
C ASN A 104 -8.50 13.05 17.41
N ARG A 105 -7.90 11.95 17.89
CA ARG A 105 -7.81 10.68 17.14
C ARG A 105 -8.49 9.57 17.93
N VAL A 106 -9.02 8.59 17.21
CA VAL A 106 -9.80 7.49 17.80
C VAL A 106 -9.17 6.19 17.36
N PHE A 107 -8.75 5.39 18.33
CA PHE A 107 -8.34 4.02 18.07
C PHE A 107 -9.53 3.23 17.51
N ASP A 108 -9.41 2.73 16.27
CA ASP A 108 -10.39 1.86 15.64
C ASP A 108 -9.76 0.55 15.19
N VAL A 109 -10.33 -0.57 15.66
CA VAL A 109 -9.89 -1.92 15.27
C VAL A 109 -10.16 -2.16 13.77
N GLN A 110 -11.16 -1.52 13.19
CA GLN A 110 -11.48 -1.64 11.77
C GLN A 110 -10.34 -1.05 10.91
N ASP A 111 -9.68 -0.01 11.38
CA ASP A 111 -8.53 0.62 10.70
C ASP A 111 -7.29 -0.28 10.71
N ILE A 112 -7.10 -1.05 11.79
CA ILE A 112 -6.08 -2.11 11.85
C ILE A 112 -6.38 -3.19 10.80
N VAL A 113 -7.64 -3.67 10.75
CA VAL A 113 -8.04 -4.69 9.77
C VAL A 113 -7.86 -4.18 8.33
N ALA A 114 -8.26 -2.95 8.06
CA ALA A 114 -8.09 -2.31 6.75
C ALA A 114 -6.61 -2.19 6.37
N THR A 115 -5.75 -1.79 7.31
CA THR A 115 -4.29 -1.72 7.12
C THR A 115 -3.70 -3.08 6.78
N LEU A 116 -4.10 -4.13 7.50
CA LEU A 116 -3.63 -5.50 7.24
C LEU A 116 -4.05 -5.99 5.85
N LEU A 117 -5.31 -5.76 5.46
CA LEU A 117 -5.82 -6.10 4.13
C LEU A 117 -5.10 -5.30 3.04
N GLY A 118 -4.89 -4.01 3.23
CA GLY A 118 -4.17 -3.16 2.30
C GLY A 118 -2.73 -3.60 2.10
N GLY A 119 -2.04 -3.98 3.19
CA GLY A 119 -0.70 -4.54 3.15
C GLY A 119 -0.62 -5.89 2.44
N LEU A 120 -1.61 -6.77 2.65
CA LEU A 120 -1.72 -8.03 1.93
C LEU A 120 -1.90 -7.81 0.42
N VAL A 121 -2.81 -6.91 0.03
CA VAL A 121 -3.03 -6.56 -1.38
C VAL A 121 -1.76 -5.95 -1.99
N ALA A 122 -1.10 -5.03 -1.28
CA ALA A 122 0.19 -4.47 -1.73
C ALA A 122 1.20 -5.59 -1.99
N TRP A 123 1.34 -6.53 -1.06
CA TRP A 123 2.25 -7.65 -1.18
C TRP A 123 1.92 -8.52 -2.40
N VAL A 124 0.67 -8.90 -2.61
CA VAL A 124 0.24 -9.72 -3.77
C VAL A 124 0.51 -9.01 -5.09
N VAL A 125 0.09 -7.74 -5.21
CA VAL A 125 0.21 -6.95 -6.45
C VAL A 125 1.67 -6.72 -6.84
N LEU A 126 2.55 -6.54 -5.85
CA LEU A 126 3.96 -6.22 -6.07
C LEU A 126 4.83 -7.47 -6.22
N THR A 127 4.57 -8.54 -5.46
CA THR A 127 5.31 -9.81 -5.59
C THR A 127 4.87 -10.65 -6.77
N GLY A 128 3.61 -10.56 -7.19
CA GLY A 128 3.09 -11.25 -8.38
C GLY A 128 3.81 -10.84 -9.68
N ARG A 129 4.49 -9.68 -9.69
CA ARG A 129 5.28 -9.18 -10.82
C ARG A 129 6.79 -9.38 -10.67
N VAL A 130 7.24 -9.97 -9.56
CA VAL A 130 8.67 -10.24 -9.31
C VAL A 130 8.90 -11.76 -9.38
N PRO A 131 9.84 -12.22 -10.22
CA PRO A 131 10.19 -13.64 -10.27
C PRO A 131 10.65 -14.13 -8.90
N HIS A 132 10.25 -15.35 -8.54
CA HIS A 132 10.76 -16.03 -7.34
C HIS A 132 12.23 -16.33 -7.59
N VAL A 133 13.11 -15.44 -7.12
CA VAL A 133 14.53 -15.78 -7.01
C VAL A 133 14.65 -16.47 -5.67
N ASP A 134 14.45 -17.78 -5.67
CA ASP A 134 14.83 -18.60 -4.52
C ASP A 134 16.30 -18.32 -4.23
N GLY A 135 16.57 -17.91 -3.00
CA GLY A 135 17.93 -17.81 -2.50
C GLY A 135 18.53 -19.20 -2.45
N ALA A 136 19.06 -19.66 -3.59
CA ALA A 136 20.06 -20.70 -3.63
C ALA A 136 21.39 -20.01 -3.95
N GLN A 137 22.33 -20.16 -3.01
CA GLN A 137 23.75 -19.86 -3.08
C GLN A 137 24.16 -18.47 -2.58
N GLN A 138 24.15 -18.32 -1.26
CA GLN A 138 25.33 -17.82 -0.55
C GLN A 138 26.04 -19.02 0.09
#